data_AF-A0A2W6P251-F1
#
_entry.id   AF-A0A2W6P251-F1
#
_cell.length_a   1.000
_cell.length_b   1.000
_cell.length_c   1.000
_cell.angle_alpha   90.00
_cell.angle_beta   90.00
_cell.angle_gamma   90.00
#
_symmetry.space_group_name_H-M   'P 1'
#
loop_
_entity.id
_entity.type
_entity.pdbx_description
1 polymer ?
#
loop_
_entity_poly.entity_id
_entity_poly.type
_entity_poly.pdbx_seq_one_letter_code
_entity_poly.pdbx_strand_id
1 'polypeptide(L)'
;MIQRIISFLLSMVILFSSLFAIFTFHSGTAEAAVFTVGADRLLQDPNNPNIYYFVGMVYYEVWKSSGGQWTDEGHKPGDKVLQVDGGTYEFAFGSNRKIKNIEVTQFQYNWKNSNNTNLGELIFAKSRAEELRQHPKQYYQRATSLRDYDNYKDTPVVGKGTNKAQKEVYVLNGWLIAEEAVNRKREEEQKPNIPPFAPGVEGYRYYFPTLFAIELEPPEGMAIIQHFDTKGNPLNGIDGFTDKEMKLEKGK
;
A
#
# COMPACT_ATOMS: atom_id res chain seq x y z
N MET A 1 34.01 54.00 2.25
CA MET A 1 33.83 53.26 0.97
C MET A 1 33.77 51.74 1.21
N ILE A 2 34.69 51.18 2.00
CA ILE A 2 34.75 49.74 2.36
C ILE A 2 33.47 49.22 3.07
N GLN A 3 32.88 49.97 4.01
CA GLN A 3 31.64 49.56 4.70
C GLN A 3 30.41 49.42 3.78
N ARG A 4 30.33 50.20 2.69
CA ARG A 4 29.23 50.10 1.72
C ARG A 4 29.35 48.86 0.84
N ILE A 5 30.58 48.45 0.51
CA ILE A 5 30.87 47.23 -0.27
C ILE A 5 30.59 45.99 0.59
N ILE A 6 30.97 45.99 1.86
CA ILE A 6 30.68 44.90 2.81
C ILE A 6 29.18 44.75 3.03
N SER A 7 28.44 45.85 3.20
CA SER A 7 26.98 45.81 3.38
C SER A 7 26.27 45.30 2.13
N PHE A 8 26.74 45.66 0.93
CA PHE A 8 26.20 45.17 -0.34
C PHE A 8 26.47 43.67 -0.53
N LEU A 9 27.68 43.20 -0.22
CA LEU A 9 28.03 41.78 -0.26
C LEU A 9 27.24 40.96 0.76
N LEU A 10 27.06 41.47 1.99
CA LEU A 10 26.26 40.79 3.02
C LEU A 10 24.77 40.71 2.64
N SER A 11 24.23 41.76 2.04
CA SER A 11 22.86 41.79 1.50
C SER A 11 22.68 40.80 0.36
N MET A 12 23.68 40.69 -0.53
CA MET A 12 23.66 39.76 -1.66
C MET A 12 23.80 38.30 -1.19
N VAL A 13 24.58 38.03 -0.14
CA VAL A 13 24.69 36.71 0.48
C VAL A 13 23.39 36.30 1.18
N ILE A 14 22.65 37.24 1.80
CA ILE A 14 21.33 36.98 2.41
C ILE A 14 20.23 36.78 1.34
N LEU A 15 20.30 37.53 0.23
CA LEU A 15 19.39 37.36 -0.90
C LEU A 15 19.67 36.08 -1.70
N PHE A 16 20.92 35.64 -1.80
CA PHE A 16 21.27 34.35 -2.42
C PHE A 16 21.05 33.15 -1.49
N SER A 17 21.20 33.32 -0.16
CA SER A 17 20.90 32.24 0.79
C SER A 17 19.40 31.98 0.95
N SER A 18 18.54 32.99 0.70
CA SER A 18 17.08 32.82 0.68
C SER A 18 16.53 32.20 -0.62
N LEU A 19 17.34 32.15 -1.70
CA LEU A 19 17.00 31.45 -2.95
C LEU A 19 17.41 29.96 -2.94
N PHE A 20 18.21 29.54 -1.95
CA PHE A 20 18.61 28.15 -1.74
C PHE A 20 18.03 27.58 -0.44
N ALA A 21 16.80 27.93 -0.09
CA ALA A 21 15.95 26.97 0.59
C ALA A 21 15.64 25.86 -0.43
N ILE A 22 16.62 24.98 -0.64
CA ILE A 22 16.41 23.67 -1.23
C ILE A 22 15.41 23.03 -0.28
N PHE A 23 14.12 23.14 -0.62
CA PHE A 23 13.15 22.21 -0.11
C PHE A 23 13.61 20.84 -0.59
N THR A 24 14.40 20.16 0.24
CA THR A 24 14.55 18.71 0.17
C THR A 24 13.25 18.11 0.69
N PHE A 25 12.14 18.39 0.01
CA PHE A 25 11.07 17.42 -0.01
C PHE A 25 11.69 16.21 -0.69
N HIS A 26 12.02 15.20 0.11
CA HIS A 26 12.13 13.85 -0.38
C HIS A 26 10.71 13.42 -0.75
N SER A 27 10.15 14.01 -1.80
CA SER A 27 9.07 13.43 -2.56
C SER A 27 9.71 12.33 -3.40
N GLY A 28 9.23 11.09 -3.24
CA GLY A 28 9.65 9.97 -4.09
C GLY A 28 10.30 8.77 -3.41
N THR A 29 10.66 8.81 -2.13
CA THR A 29 11.18 7.60 -1.44
C THR A 29 10.68 7.53 -0.01
N ALA A 30 9.81 6.57 0.29
CA ALA A 30 9.63 6.12 1.66
C ALA A 30 11.01 5.65 2.16
N GLU A 31 11.52 6.29 3.20
CA GLU A 31 12.81 6.01 3.84
C GLU A 31 12.83 4.56 4.36
N ALA A 32 13.13 3.56 3.52
CA ALA A 32 13.07 2.12 3.80
C ALA A 32 12.04 1.73 4.90
N ALA A 33 10.84 2.32 4.81
CA ALA A 33 9.88 2.25 5.89
C ALA A 33 9.15 0.92 5.73
N VAL A 34 9.56 -0.08 6.50
CA VAL A 34 8.78 -1.30 6.64
C VAL A 34 7.51 -0.93 7.40
N PHE A 35 6.38 -0.91 6.71
CA PHE A 35 5.06 -0.66 7.29
C PHE A 35 4.58 -1.90 8.03
N THR A 36 4.81 -1.97 9.34
CA THR A 36 4.27 -3.04 10.18
C THR A 36 2.75 -2.91 10.31
N VAL A 37 2.03 -3.92 9.85
CA VAL A 37 0.57 -4.01 9.91
C VAL A 37 0.16 -4.86 11.11
N GLY A 38 -0.50 -4.23 12.08
CA GLY A 38 -1.09 -4.91 13.22
C GLY A 38 -2.28 -5.79 12.83
N ALA A 39 -2.47 -6.91 13.55
CA ALA A 39 -3.56 -7.85 13.30
C ALA A 39 -4.95 -7.21 13.47
N ASP A 40 -5.06 -6.14 14.25
CA ASP A 40 -6.28 -5.36 14.46
C ASP A 40 -6.75 -4.63 13.19
N ARG A 41 -5.87 -4.42 12.21
CA ARG A 41 -6.15 -3.80 10.90
C ARG A 41 -6.52 -4.80 9.81
N LEU A 42 -6.41 -6.09 10.10
CA LEU A 42 -6.70 -7.17 9.15
C LEU A 42 -8.18 -7.56 9.27
N LEU A 43 -8.84 -7.75 8.12
CA LEU A 43 -10.15 -8.38 8.06
C LEU A 43 -9.96 -9.85 7.71
N GLN A 44 -10.42 -10.77 8.56
CA GLN A 44 -10.47 -12.19 8.20
C GLN A 44 -11.58 -12.43 7.17
N ASP A 45 -11.30 -13.25 6.15
CA ASP A 45 -12.32 -13.66 5.20
C ASP A 45 -13.45 -14.42 5.94
N PRO A 46 -14.73 -14.06 5.73
CA PRO A 46 -15.85 -14.66 6.44
C PRO A 46 -16.09 -16.14 6.09
N ASN A 47 -15.62 -16.58 4.92
CA ASN A 47 -15.80 -17.93 4.40
C ASN A 47 -14.52 -18.76 4.48
N ASN A 48 -13.35 -18.13 4.67
CA ASN A 48 -12.07 -18.82 4.79
C ASN A 48 -11.21 -18.27 5.94
N PRO A 49 -11.12 -18.98 7.09
CA PRO A 49 -10.39 -18.49 8.26
C PRO A 49 -8.86 -18.42 8.06
N ASN A 50 -8.33 -18.91 6.95
CA ASN A 50 -6.91 -18.82 6.59
C ASN A 50 -6.59 -17.61 5.71
N ILE A 51 -7.59 -16.85 5.25
CA ILE A 51 -7.36 -15.66 4.44
C ILE A 51 -7.65 -14.41 5.27
N TYR A 52 -6.72 -13.46 5.20
CA TYR A 52 -6.85 -12.13 5.79
C TYR A 52 -6.62 -11.08 4.71
N TYR A 53 -7.40 -10.01 4.79
CA TYR A 53 -7.31 -8.89 3.87
C TYR A 53 -6.82 -7.63 4.56
N PHE A 54 -6.04 -6.86 3.82
CA PHE A 54 -5.61 -5.51 4.20
C PHE A 54 -5.59 -4.61 2.98
N VAL A 55 -5.92 -3.33 3.13
CA VAL A 55 -5.69 -2.34 2.08
C VAL A 55 -4.61 -1.34 2.48
N GLY A 56 -3.53 -1.34 1.68
CA GLY A 56 -2.48 -0.31 1.73
C GLY A 56 -2.86 0.88 0.86
N MET A 57 -2.47 2.07 1.30
CA MET A 57 -2.73 3.33 0.58
C MET A 57 -1.45 3.81 -0.11
N VAL A 58 -1.03 3.08 -1.15
CA VAL A 58 0.04 3.54 -2.04
C VAL A 58 -0.39 4.87 -2.65
N TYR A 59 0.53 5.83 -2.76
CA TYR A 59 0.23 7.13 -3.32
C TYR A 59 1.41 7.69 -4.10
N TYR A 60 1.11 8.65 -4.97
CA TYR A 60 2.11 9.47 -5.64
C TYR A 60 1.73 10.94 -5.47
N GLU A 61 2.72 11.77 -5.17
CA GLU A 61 2.55 13.21 -5.07
C GLU A 61 3.27 13.90 -6.21
N VAL A 62 2.70 14.99 -6.70
CA VAL A 62 3.34 15.90 -7.64
C VAL A 62 3.24 17.31 -7.07
N TRP A 63 4.35 18.04 -7.10
CA TRP A 63 4.41 19.43 -6.67
C TRP A 63 4.88 20.32 -7.79
N LYS A 64 4.27 21.50 -7.90
CA LYS A 64 4.71 22.56 -8.80
C LYS A 64 5.30 23.67 -7.97
N SER A 65 6.52 24.06 -8.28
CA SER A 65 7.18 25.24 -7.70
C SER A 65 6.52 26.54 -8.17
N SER A 66 6.80 27.65 -7.48
CA SER A 66 6.36 28.99 -7.89
C SER A 66 6.90 29.41 -9.26
N GLY A 67 8.04 28.84 -9.69
CA GLY A 67 8.61 29.02 -11.03
C GLY A 67 7.93 28.17 -12.12
N GLY A 68 6.91 27.40 -11.78
CA GLY A 68 6.13 26.59 -12.71
C GLY A 68 6.73 25.22 -13.06
N GLN A 69 7.88 24.86 -12.48
CA GLN A 69 8.51 23.56 -12.66
C GLN A 69 7.89 22.52 -11.72
N TRP A 70 7.62 21.32 -12.25
CA TRP A 70 7.13 20.18 -11.48
C TRP A 70 8.29 19.39 -10.86
N THR A 71 8.10 18.90 -9.63
CA THR A 71 9.00 17.98 -8.92
C THR A 71 8.85 16.55 -9.46
N ASP A 72 9.64 15.62 -8.94
CA ASP A 72 9.49 14.17 -9.19
C ASP A 72 9.53 13.80 -10.67
N GLU A 73 10.72 13.95 -11.27
CA GLU A 73 10.99 13.71 -12.70
C GLU A 73 10.16 14.59 -13.65
N GLY A 74 9.47 15.62 -13.13
CA GLY A 74 8.65 16.54 -13.90
C GLY A 74 7.24 16.04 -14.17
N HIS A 75 6.79 15.02 -13.45
CA HIS A 75 5.43 14.51 -13.54
C HIS A 75 4.40 15.54 -13.04
N LYS A 76 3.23 15.57 -13.69
CA LYS A 76 2.14 16.50 -13.41
C LYS A 76 0.78 15.81 -13.49
N PRO A 77 -0.31 16.45 -13.01
CA PRO A 77 -1.67 15.93 -13.20
C PRO A 77 -1.93 15.50 -14.64
N GLY A 78 -2.47 14.28 -14.81
CA GLY A 78 -2.72 13.67 -16.11
C GLY A 78 -1.61 12.76 -16.64
N ASP A 79 -0.39 12.84 -16.11
CA ASP A 79 0.72 11.99 -16.56
C ASP A 79 0.56 10.54 -16.09
N LYS A 80 1.33 9.65 -16.74
CA LYS A 80 1.54 8.27 -16.30
C LYS A 80 2.92 8.15 -15.67
N VAL A 81 2.97 7.62 -14.46
CA VAL A 81 4.20 7.28 -13.73
C VAL A 81 4.48 5.80 -13.95
N LEU A 82 5.69 5.46 -14.43
CA LEU A 82 6.02 4.07 -14.78
C LEU A 82 6.05 3.16 -13.56
N GLN A 83 6.52 3.67 -12.43
CA GLN A 83 6.62 2.93 -11.18
C GLN A 83 6.31 3.86 -10.01
N VAL A 84 5.29 3.53 -9.22
CA VAL A 84 4.96 4.20 -7.96
C VAL A 84 5.40 3.29 -6.81
N ASP A 85 6.31 3.78 -5.99
CA ASP A 85 6.80 3.07 -4.81
C ASP A 85 5.75 3.09 -3.68
N GLY A 86 5.25 1.91 -3.33
CA GLY A 86 4.32 1.69 -2.22
C GLY A 86 5.01 1.34 -0.90
N GLY A 87 6.32 1.13 -0.92
CA GLY A 87 7.14 0.65 0.18
C GLY A 87 6.95 -0.83 0.50
N THR A 88 7.50 -1.25 1.63
CA THR A 88 7.44 -2.65 2.10
C THR A 88 6.42 -2.80 3.20
N TYR A 89 5.46 -3.71 3.03
CA TYR A 89 4.47 -4.04 4.06
C TYR A 89 4.89 -5.30 4.79
N GLU A 90 4.74 -5.28 6.11
CA GLU A 90 5.07 -6.40 6.98
C GLU A 90 3.84 -6.86 7.75
N PHE A 91 3.57 -8.15 7.68
CA PHE A 91 2.44 -8.79 8.37
C PHE A 91 2.98 -9.79 9.38
N ALA A 92 2.45 -9.73 10.59
CA ALA A 92 2.79 -10.65 11.67
C ALA A 92 1.54 -11.28 12.28
N PHE A 93 1.59 -12.59 12.48
CA PHE A 93 0.54 -13.37 13.13
C PHE A 93 1.09 -14.06 14.39
N GLY A 94 0.19 -14.64 15.19
CA GLY A 94 0.58 -15.49 16.32
C GLY A 94 1.58 -16.57 15.91
N SER A 95 2.46 -16.96 16.81
CA SER A 95 3.59 -17.87 16.53
C SER A 95 3.19 -19.26 16.02
N ASN A 96 1.93 -19.66 16.22
CA ASN A 96 1.35 -20.91 15.73
C ASN A 96 0.76 -20.82 14.31
N ARG A 97 0.75 -19.64 13.68
CA ARG A 97 0.27 -19.44 12.32
C ARG A 97 1.43 -19.07 11.41
N LYS A 98 1.50 -19.71 10.26
CA LYS A 98 2.53 -19.43 9.25
C LYS A 98 1.90 -18.79 8.03
N ILE A 99 2.58 -17.83 7.43
CA ILE A 99 2.14 -17.17 6.20
C ILE A 99 2.58 -18.04 5.02
N LYS A 100 1.61 -18.51 4.24
CA LYS A 100 1.82 -19.30 3.02
C LYS A 100 2.09 -18.38 1.83
N ASN A 101 1.27 -17.35 1.66
CA ASN A 101 1.40 -16.41 0.55
C ASN A 101 0.88 -15.02 0.90
N ILE A 102 1.36 -14.02 0.16
CA ILE A 102 0.79 -12.67 0.14
C ILE A 102 0.61 -12.31 -1.32
N GLU A 103 -0.65 -12.15 -1.73
CA GLU A 103 -1.02 -11.67 -3.05
C GLU A 103 -1.36 -10.18 -2.98
N VAL A 104 -1.03 -9.46 -4.04
CA VAL A 104 -1.24 -8.01 -4.15
C VAL A 104 -2.00 -7.72 -5.43
N THR A 105 -3.12 -7.01 -5.29
CA THR A 105 -3.99 -6.63 -6.40
C THR A 105 -4.55 -5.23 -6.20
N GLN A 106 -5.15 -4.65 -7.26
CA GLN A 106 -5.87 -3.40 -7.14
C GLN A 106 -7.07 -3.57 -6.20
N PHE A 107 -7.20 -2.67 -5.21
CA PHE A 107 -8.32 -2.70 -4.30
C PHE A 107 -9.58 -2.14 -4.95
N GLN A 108 -10.71 -2.84 -4.75
CA GLN A 108 -12.02 -2.46 -5.27
C GLN A 108 -12.97 -2.11 -4.12
N TYR A 109 -13.35 -0.84 -3.98
CA TYR A 109 -14.24 -0.33 -2.92
C TYR A 109 -15.62 -0.98 -2.91
N ASN A 110 -16.08 -1.44 -4.07
CA ASN A 110 -17.39 -2.07 -4.28
C ASN A 110 -17.29 -3.60 -4.38
N TRP A 111 -16.17 -4.21 -4.00
CA TRP A 111 -16.01 -5.65 -4.04
C TRP A 111 -17.07 -6.34 -3.18
N LYS A 112 -17.84 -7.23 -3.80
CA LYS A 112 -18.86 -8.04 -3.13
C LYS A 112 -18.46 -9.50 -3.05
N ASN A 113 -18.78 -10.14 -1.93
CA ASN A 113 -18.67 -11.59 -1.79
C ASN A 113 -19.91 -12.30 -2.38
N SER A 114 -19.92 -13.63 -2.29
CA SER A 114 -21.02 -14.49 -2.78
C SER A 114 -22.38 -14.19 -2.16
N ASN A 115 -22.41 -13.61 -0.96
CA ASN A 115 -23.63 -13.25 -0.23
C ASN A 115 -24.06 -11.80 -0.50
N ASN A 116 -23.49 -11.14 -1.52
CA ASN A 116 -23.75 -9.74 -1.90
C ASN A 116 -23.37 -8.72 -0.80
N THR A 117 -22.62 -9.13 0.22
CA THR A 117 -22.02 -8.23 1.22
C THR A 117 -20.89 -7.46 0.55
N ASN A 118 -20.87 -6.14 0.74
CA ASN A 118 -19.76 -5.30 0.27
C ASN A 118 -18.53 -5.54 1.15
N LEU A 119 -17.71 -6.50 0.75
CA LEU A 119 -16.49 -6.88 1.43
C LEU A 119 -15.43 -5.77 1.30
N GLY A 120 -15.39 -5.06 0.17
CA GLY A 120 -14.52 -3.89 -0.01
C GLY A 120 -14.74 -2.86 1.09
N GLU A 121 -15.99 -2.55 1.41
CA GLU A 121 -16.31 -1.63 2.51
C GLU A 121 -15.74 -2.09 3.85
N LEU A 122 -15.94 -3.36 4.19
CA LEU A 122 -15.49 -3.93 5.46
C LEU A 122 -13.97 -3.94 5.55
N ILE A 123 -13.28 -4.30 4.46
CA ILE A 123 -11.82 -4.32 4.40
C ILE A 123 -11.29 -2.90 4.58
N PHE A 124 -11.82 -1.92 3.84
CA PHE A 124 -11.35 -0.55 3.91
C PHE A 124 -11.55 0.04 5.32
N ALA A 125 -12.76 -0.13 5.87
CA ALA A 125 -13.08 0.35 7.21
C ALA A 125 -12.17 -0.27 8.28
N LYS A 126 -11.87 -1.57 8.16
CA LYS A 126 -11.00 -2.29 9.09
C LYS A 126 -9.54 -1.86 8.97
N SER A 127 -9.01 -1.80 7.76
CA SER A 127 -7.60 -1.48 7.53
C SER A 127 -7.27 -0.01 7.76
N ARG A 128 -8.22 0.91 7.52
CA ARG A 128 -8.01 2.36 7.58
C ARG A 128 -8.74 3.04 8.73
N ALA A 129 -9.10 2.29 9.77
CA ALA A 129 -9.93 2.78 10.88
C ALA A 129 -9.39 4.07 11.54
N GLU A 130 -8.08 4.16 11.69
CA GLU A 130 -7.42 5.34 12.27
C GLU A 130 -7.46 6.54 11.32
N GLU A 131 -7.12 6.32 10.05
CA GLU A 131 -7.10 7.37 9.04
C GLU A 131 -8.52 7.88 8.72
N LEU A 132 -9.53 7.03 8.86
CA LEU A 132 -10.94 7.38 8.75
C LEU A 132 -11.43 8.35 9.84
N ARG A 133 -10.69 8.51 10.95
CA ARG A 133 -10.99 9.54 11.95
C ARG A 133 -10.64 10.95 11.47
N GLN A 134 -9.71 11.07 10.53
CA GLN A 134 -9.24 12.35 9.99
C GLN A 134 -10.00 12.72 8.72
N HIS A 135 -10.20 11.76 7.83
CA HIS A 135 -10.89 11.97 6.56
C HIS A 135 -11.90 10.86 6.29
N PRO A 136 -13.11 11.19 5.79
CA PRO A 136 -14.08 10.16 5.44
C PRO A 136 -13.59 9.32 4.26
N LYS A 137 -14.11 8.11 4.09
CA LYS A 137 -13.73 7.20 2.98
C LYS A 137 -13.76 7.88 1.61
N GLN A 138 -14.74 8.74 1.36
CA GLN A 138 -14.92 9.47 0.10
C GLN A 138 -13.74 10.38 -0.25
N TYR A 139 -12.97 10.84 0.74
CA TYR A 139 -11.72 11.58 0.50
C TYR A 139 -10.71 10.68 -0.21
N TYR A 140 -10.51 9.45 0.26
CA TYR A 140 -9.56 8.50 -0.34
C TYR A 140 -10.06 7.97 -1.69
N GLN A 141 -11.36 7.65 -1.76
CA GLN A 141 -11.97 7.06 -2.95
C GLN A 141 -11.94 8.03 -4.14
N ARG A 142 -12.27 9.31 -3.93
CA ARG A 142 -12.27 10.31 -5.01
C ARG A 142 -10.87 10.69 -5.49
N ALA A 143 -9.86 10.53 -4.63
CA ALA A 143 -8.47 10.73 -4.96
C ALA A 143 -7.78 9.48 -5.54
N THR A 144 -8.50 8.37 -5.69
CA THR A 144 -7.98 7.15 -6.34
C THR A 144 -7.89 7.34 -7.86
N SER A 145 -6.86 6.75 -8.49
CA SER A 145 -6.74 6.76 -9.95
C SER A 145 -8.01 6.23 -10.63
N LEU A 146 -8.55 7.00 -11.60
CA LEU A 146 -9.69 6.62 -12.43
C LEU A 146 -9.34 5.60 -13.52
N ARG A 147 -8.04 5.36 -13.76
CA ARG A 147 -7.54 4.30 -14.64
C ARG A 147 -7.13 3.10 -13.81
N ASP A 148 -7.34 1.91 -14.34
CA ASP A 148 -6.84 0.68 -13.74
C ASP A 148 -5.31 0.71 -13.60
N TYR A 149 -4.83 0.12 -12.51
CA TYR A 149 -3.43 0.04 -12.11
C TYR A 149 -3.14 -1.33 -11.47
N ASP A 150 -3.85 -2.36 -11.92
CA ASP A 150 -3.75 -3.76 -11.49
C ASP A 150 -2.45 -4.46 -11.88
N ASN A 151 -1.44 -3.70 -12.30
CA ASN A 151 -0.13 -4.18 -12.67
C ASN A 151 0.86 -3.84 -11.56
N TYR A 152 1.47 -4.87 -10.98
CA TYR A 152 2.44 -4.73 -9.90
C TYR A 152 3.76 -5.35 -10.31
N LYS A 153 4.88 -4.78 -9.83
CA LYS A 153 6.18 -5.43 -10.01
C LYS A 153 6.19 -6.76 -9.27
N ASP A 154 6.71 -7.79 -9.91
CA ASP A 154 6.85 -9.11 -9.30
C ASP A 154 7.99 -9.11 -8.27
N THR A 155 7.65 -8.72 -7.05
CA THR A 155 8.52 -8.77 -5.88
C THR A 155 8.29 -10.08 -5.11
N PRO A 156 9.31 -10.73 -4.56
CA PRO A 156 9.10 -11.93 -3.76
C PRO A 156 8.41 -11.59 -2.43
N VAL A 157 7.67 -12.55 -1.88
CA VAL A 157 7.27 -12.50 -0.47
C VAL A 157 8.43 -13.04 0.37
N VAL A 158 8.98 -12.21 1.23
CA VAL A 158 10.05 -12.59 2.16
C VAL A 158 9.43 -13.13 3.45
N GLY A 159 9.94 -14.23 3.99
CA GLY A 159 9.43 -14.80 5.26
C GLY A 159 8.27 -15.78 5.13
N LYS A 160 7.98 -16.30 3.93
CA LYS A 160 7.04 -17.43 3.73
C LYS A 160 7.37 -18.61 4.66
N GLY A 161 6.36 -19.30 5.16
CA GLY A 161 6.48 -20.42 6.09
C GLY A 161 6.80 -20.02 7.53
N THR A 162 6.88 -18.72 7.82
CA THR A 162 7.04 -18.18 9.18
C THR A 162 5.80 -17.39 9.59
N ASN A 163 5.69 -16.99 10.86
CA ASN A 163 4.58 -16.17 11.35
C ASN A 163 4.70 -14.68 10.98
N LYS A 164 5.73 -14.31 10.21
CA LYS A 164 6.06 -12.93 9.86
C LYS A 164 6.58 -12.85 8.42
N ALA A 165 5.93 -12.08 7.56
CA ALA A 165 6.34 -11.96 6.17
C ALA A 165 6.22 -10.53 5.66
N GLN A 166 7.02 -10.23 4.65
CA GLN A 166 7.11 -8.91 4.03
C GLN A 166 6.83 -9.01 2.54
N LYS A 167 6.20 -7.97 2.01
CA LYS A 167 5.93 -7.79 0.59
C LYS A 167 6.21 -6.34 0.20
N GLU A 168 7.17 -6.17 -0.68
CA GLU A 168 7.45 -4.88 -1.31
C GLU A 168 6.44 -4.61 -2.42
N VAL A 169 5.94 -3.38 -2.52
CA VAL A 169 4.90 -3.00 -3.47
C VAL A 169 5.38 -1.91 -4.39
N TYR A 170 5.30 -2.17 -5.69
CA TYR A 170 5.42 -1.16 -6.72
C TYR A 170 4.22 -1.27 -7.67
N VAL A 171 3.44 -0.20 -7.76
CA VAL A 171 2.38 -0.08 -8.75
C VAL A 171 3.02 0.34 -10.07
N LEU A 172 2.77 -0.41 -11.14
CA LEU A 172 3.31 -0.12 -12.46
C LEU A 172 2.28 0.65 -13.28
N ASN A 173 2.75 1.63 -14.06
CA ASN A 173 1.91 2.43 -14.96
C ASN A 173 0.76 3.18 -14.24
N GLY A 174 1.03 3.76 -13.06
CA GLY A 174 0.05 4.54 -12.31
C GLY A 174 -0.29 5.87 -12.99
N TRP A 175 -1.58 6.13 -13.24
CA TRP A 175 -2.05 7.38 -13.85
C TRP A 175 -2.44 8.41 -12.80
N LEU A 176 -1.99 9.65 -12.99
CA LEU A 176 -2.27 10.79 -12.10
C LEU A 176 -3.60 11.47 -12.49
N ILE A 177 -4.68 10.69 -12.54
CA ILE A 177 -6.02 11.13 -12.92
C ILE A 177 -6.99 10.63 -11.87
N ALA A 178 -7.62 11.53 -11.13
CA ALA A 178 -8.59 11.22 -10.08
C ALA A 178 -9.85 12.09 -10.24
N GLU A 179 -10.97 11.69 -9.64
CA GLU A 179 -12.18 12.53 -9.59
C GLU A 179 -11.88 13.84 -8.84
N GLU A 180 -11.22 13.73 -7.70
CA GLU A 180 -10.75 14.84 -6.89
C GLU A 180 -9.42 14.45 -6.25
N ALA A 181 -8.30 14.81 -6.89
CA ALA A 181 -6.97 14.63 -6.32
C ALA A 181 -6.85 15.43 -5.02
N VAL A 182 -6.16 14.87 -4.03
CA VAL A 182 -5.96 15.57 -2.75
C VAL A 182 -5.13 16.82 -3.00
N ASN A 183 -5.63 17.97 -2.59
CA ASN A 183 -4.86 19.23 -2.63
C ASN A 183 -3.86 19.26 -1.47
N ARG A 184 -2.64 18.80 -1.73
CA ARG A 184 -1.57 18.67 -0.74
C ARG A 184 -1.06 20.00 -0.26
N LYS A 185 -1.01 21.01 -1.14
CA LYS A 185 -0.68 22.38 -0.73
C LYS A 185 -1.62 22.84 0.39
N ARG A 186 -2.93 22.71 0.19
CA ARG A 186 -3.93 23.13 1.17
C ARG A 186 -3.78 22.37 2.49
N GLU A 187 -3.52 21.07 2.45
CA GLU A 187 -3.32 20.27 3.66
C GLU A 187 -2.08 20.68 4.45
N GLU A 188 -0.97 20.96 3.75
CA GLU A 188 0.24 21.46 4.41
C GLU A 188 0.01 22.84 5.03
N GLU A 189 -0.68 23.76 4.34
CA GLU A 189 -1.00 25.11 4.86
C GLU A 189 -1.96 25.09 6.05
N GLN A 190 -2.72 24.01 6.23
CA GLN A 190 -3.60 23.84 7.39
C GLN A 190 -2.87 23.33 8.64
N LYS A 191 -1.63 22.87 8.51
CA LYS A 191 -0.85 22.41 9.66
C LYS A 191 -0.39 23.60 10.52
N PRO A 192 -0.33 23.43 11.85
CA PRO A 192 0.21 24.45 12.73
C PRO A 192 1.64 24.83 12.33
N ASN A 193 1.93 26.14 12.35
CA ASN A 193 3.27 26.70 12.09
C ASN A 193 3.81 26.54 10.66
N ILE A 194 2.97 26.18 9.68
CA ILE A 194 3.35 26.21 8.27
C ILE A 194 2.89 27.54 7.67
N PRO A 195 3.80 28.41 7.17
CA PRO A 195 3.40 29.62 6.48
C PRO A 195 2.76 29.27 5.11
N PRO A 196 1.90 30.13 4.56
CA PRO A 196 1.36 29.93 3.21
C PRO A 196 2.47 29.76 2.17
N PHE A 197 2.28 28.84 1.22
CA PHE A 197 3.23 28.71 0.12
C PHE A 197 3.16 29.91 -0.81
N ALA A 198 4.27 30.20 -1.49
CA ALA A 198 4.33 31.25 -2.50
C ALA A 198 3.24 31.09 -3.58
N PRO A 199 2.79 32.19 -4.21
CA PRO A 199 1.89 32.13 -5.36
C PRO A 199 2.46 31.21 -6.46
N GLY A 200 1.58 30.47 -7.14
CA GLY A 200 1.96 29.53 -8.20
C GLY A 200 2.41 28.15 -7.73
N VAL A 201 2.65 27.95 -6.43
CA VAL A 201 2.85 26.61 -5.88
C VAL A 201 1.55 25.81 -5.95
N GLU A 202 1.63 24.58 -6.45
CA GLU A 202 0.54 23.60 -6.49
C GLU A 202 1.06 22.26 -5.93
N GLY A 203 0.17 21.43 -5.38
CA GLY A 203 0.55 20.12 -4.83
C GLY A 203 -0.64 19.18 -4.85
N TYR A 204 -0.48 18.01 -5.43
CA TYR A 204 -1.54 17.02 -5.60
C TYR A 204 -1.08 15.63 -5.19
N ARG A 205 -1.95 14.87 -4.53
CA ARG A 205 -1.73 13.44 -4.23
C ARG A 205 -2.81 12.59 -4.89
N TYR A 206 -2.36 11.48 -5.46
CA TYR A 206 -3.17 10.46 -6.10
C TYR A 206 -2.96 9.14 -5.38
N TYR A 207 -4.04 8.43 -5.08
CA TYR A 207 -3.98 7.13 -4.41
C TYR A 207 -4.08 5.97 -5.41
N PHE A 208 -3.38 4.90 -5.05
CA PHE A 208 -3.44 3.59 -5.68
C PHE A 208 -3.74 2.53 -4.59
N PRO A 209 -4.96 2.53 -4.00
CA PRO A 209 -5.35 1.54 -3.00
C PRO A 209 -5.04 0.12 -3.48
N THR A 210 -4.31 -0.60 -2.65
CA THR A 210 -3.71 -1.89 -2.99
C THR A 210 -4.17 -2.93 -1.97
N LEU A 211 -4.86 -3.95 -2.45
CA LEU A 211 -5.36 -5.06 -1.65
C LEU A 211 -4.24 -6.07 -1.44
N PHE A 212 -4.03 -6.44 -0.19
CA PHE A 212 -3.22 -7.59 0.20
C PHE A 212 -4.17 -8.71 0.62
N ALA A 213 -4.06 -9.87 -0.03
CA ALA A 213 -4.66 -11.11 0.43
C ALA A 213 -3.55 -11.97 1.04
N ILE A 214 -3.57 -12.10 2.36
CA ILE A 214 -2.62 -12.89 3.13
C ILE A 214 -3.23 -14.26 3.38
N GLU A 215 -2.64 -15.28 2.77
CA GLU A 215 -2.99 -16.68 3.00
C GLU A 215 -2.09 -17.26 4.08
N LEU A 216 -2.70 -17.84 5.10
CA LEU A 216 -2.02 -18.59 6.15
C LEU A 216 -2.05 -20.07 5.83
N GLU A 217 -1.01 -20.78 6.28
CA GLU A 217 -1.10 -22.22 6.43
C GLU A 217 -2.25 -22.55 7.39
N PRO A 218 -2.95 -23.68 7.17
CA PRO A 218 -3.90 -24.19 8.14
C PRO A 218 -3.23 -24.28 9.53
N PRO A 219 -3.96 -24.01 10.63
CA PRO A 219 -3.41 -24.04 11.98
C PRO A 219 -2.79 -25.40 12.38
N GLU A 220 -3.12 -26.45 11.63
CA GLU A 220 -2.67 -27.82 11.81
C GLU A 220 -2.22 -28.34 10.44
N GLY A 221 -1.07 -29.02 10.35
CA GLY A 221 -0.71 -29.70 9.10
C GLY A 221 -1.78 -30.74 8.82
N MET A 222 -2.32 -30.81 7.62
CA MET A 222 -3.30 -31.84 7.24
C MET A 222 -2.68 -32.69 6.16
N ALA A 223 -2.45 -33.97 6.45
CA ALA A 223 -2.16 -34.96 5.43
C ALA A 223 -3.49 -35.45 4.85
N ILE A 224 -3.60 -35.40 3.52
CA ILE A 224 -4.69 -36.06 2.81
C ILE A 224 -4.12 -37.39 2.32
N ILE A 225 -4.61 -38.49 2.89
CA ILE A 225 -4.25 -39.84 2.48
C ILE A 225 -5.25 -40.28 1.42
N GLN A 226 -4.79 -40.39 0.18
CA GLN A 226 -5.58 -40.86 -0.96
C GLN A 226 -5.08 -42.23 -1.39
N HIS A 227 -5.99 -43.10 -1.84
CA HIS A 227 -5.68 -44.46 -2.24
C HIS A 227 -5.81 -44.63 -3.75
N PHE A 228 -4.82 -45.27 -4.36
CA PHE A 228 -4.78 -45.56 -5.79
C PHE A 228 -4.41 -47.02 -6.05
N ASP A 229 -4.91 -47.60 -7.14
CA ASP A 229 -4.41 -48.89 -7.62
C ASP A 229 -3.00 -48.77 -8.23
N THR A 230 -2.41 -49.91 -8.60
CA THR A 230 -1.08 -49.95 -9.23
C THR A 230 -1.04 -49.31 -10.63
N LYS A 231 -2.18 -48.90 -11.17
CA LYS A 231 -2.33 -48.19 -12.44
C LYS A 231 -2.64 -46.71 -12.26
N GLY A 232 -2.74 -46.22 -11.02
CA GLY A 232 -3.03 -44.83 -10.67
C GLY A 232 -4.52 -44.46 -10.68
N ASN A 233 -5.45 -45.43 -10.73
CA ASN A 233 -6.87 -45.15 -10.61
C ASN A 233 -7.25 -44.92 -9.13
N PRO A 234 -8.05 -43.88 -8.81
CA PRO A 234 -8.47 -43.62 -7.44
C PRO A 234 -9.38 -44.75 -6.93
N LEU A 235 -9.15 -45.17 -5.68
CA LEU A 235 -9.93 -46.22 -5.01
C LEU A 235 -11.03 -45.67 -4.09
N ASN A 236 -11.28 -44.35 -4.14
CA ASN A 236 -12.29 -43.70 -3.31
C ASN A 236 -13.69 -44.25 -3.64
N GLY A 237 -14.37 -44.80 -2.63
CA GLY A 237 -15.67 -45.45 -2.74
C GLY A 237 -15.64 -46.98 -2.67
N ILE A 238 -14.45 -47.60 -2.62
CA ILE A 238 -14.29 -49.03 -2.31
C ILE A 238 -14.25 -49.20 -0.79
N ASP A 239 -14.94 -50.23 -0.28
CA ASP A 239 -14.98 -50.55 1.14
C ASP A 239 -13.56 -50.69 1.72
N GLY A 240 -13.28 -49.94 2.79
CA GLY A 240 -11.95 -49.82 3.41
C GLY A 240 -10.97 -48.82 2.78
N PHE A 241 -11.27 -48.22 1.62
CA PHE A 241 -10.37 -47.28 0.89
C PHE A 241 -10.96 -45.88 0.75
N THR A 242 -11.50 -45.34 1.84
CA THR A 242 -11.92 -43.94 1.91
C THR A 242 -10.72 -43.02 2.09
N ASP A 243 -10.70 -41.90 1.38
CA ASP A 243 -9.72 -40.83 1.62
C ASP A 243 -9.79 -40.39 3.09
N LYS A 244 -8.62 -40.19 3.71
CA LYS A 244 -8.54 -39.77 5.11
C LYS A 244 -7.84 -38.45 5.22
N GLU A 245 -8.49 -37.55 5.95
CA GLU A 245 -7.86 -36.36 6.46
C GLU A 245 -7.21 -36.69 7.80
N MET A 246 -5.90 -36.49 7.88
CA MET A 246 -5.13 -36.75 9.08
C MET A 246 -4.47 -35.46 9.55
N LYS A 247 -4.83 -35.06 10.77
CA LYS A 247 -4.15 -34.00 11.49
C LYS A 247 -2.71 -34.40 11.78
N LEU A 248 -1.77 -33.56 11.38
CA LEU A 248 -0.36 -33.65 11.67
C LEU A 248 -0.04 -32.72 12.84
N GLU A 249 0.34 -33.31 13.96
CA GLU A 249 0.88 -32.60 15.11
C GLU A 249 2.41 -32.73 15.09
N LYS A 250 3.14 -31.63 15.29
CA LYS A 250 4.62 -31.69 15.33
C LYS A 250 5.07 -32.55 16.51
N GLY A 251 5.66 -33.72 16.24
CA GLY A 251 6.24 -34.62 17.24
C GLY A 251 5.29 -35.70 17.80
N LYS A 252 4.16 -35.95 17.13
CA LYS A 252 3.23 -37.06 17.38
C LYS A 252 2.82 -37.67 16.04
#